data_AF-A0A7J8QMA2-F1
#
_entry.id   AF-A0A7J8QMA2-F1
#
_cell.length_a   1.000
_cell.length_b   1.000
_cell.length_c   1.000
_cell.angle_alpha   90.00
_cell.angle_beta   90.00
_cell.angle_gamma   90.00
#
_symmetry.space_group_name_H-M   'P 1'
#
loop_
_entity.id
_entity.type
_entity.pdbx_description
1 polymer ?
#
loop_
_entity_poly.entity_id
_entity_poly.type
_entity_poly.pdbx_seq_one_letter_code
_entity_poly.pdbx_strand_id
1 'polypeptide(L)'
;MRRAFDHQAHFVLGRKTPNIHEIYTFGRKLGQGQFGITYLCTEISTGIEYACKSISKRKLIRKEDVEDARREIQIMHHLAGHKNIVSIKGAYEDTLYVYIVMEFCSGGELFDRIIQRGHYSERKAAELTKIIVGVIEVCHSLGVMHRDLKPENFLLVNKDDDFSLKA
;
A
#
# COMPACT_ATOMS: atom_id res chain seq x y z
N MET A 1 36.15 26.87 -13.49
CA MET A 1 34.88 26.97 -14.26
C MET A 1 33.91 25.95 -13.68
N ARG A 2 32.96 26.39 -12.84
CA ARG A 2 32.02 25.50 -12.14
C ARG A 2 30.98 24.99 -13.15
N ARG A 3 30.92 23.69 -13.40
CA ARG A 3 29.78 23.09 -14.12
C ARG A 3 28.54 23.26 -13.24
N ALA A 4 27.59 24.04 -13.72
CA ALA A 4 26.25 24.08 -13.16
C ALA A 4 25.67 22.66 -13.25
N PHE A 5 25.39 22.05 -12.10
CA PHE A 5 24.55 20.86 -12.06
C PHE A 5 23.15 21.30 -12.44
N ASP A 6 22.79 20.97 -13.68
CA ASP A 6 21.47 21.17 -14.24
C ASP A 6 20.43 20.56 -13.28
N HIS A 7 19.62 21.42 -12.65
CA HIS A 7 18.53 21.01 -11.76
C HIS A 7 17.37 20.50 -12.61
N GLN A 8 17.55 19.38 -13.30
CA GLN A 8 16.38 18.59 -13.69
C GLN A 8 15.74 18.10 -12.40
N ALA A 9 14.54 18.61 -12.10
CA ALA A 9 13.72 18.10 -11.02
C ALA A 9 13.49 16.61 -11.27
N HIS A 10 14.29 15.76 -10.62
CA HIS A 10 14.30 14.33 -10.86
C HIS A 10 13.08 13.72 -10.17
N PHE A 11 11.96 13.65 -10.89
CA PHE A 11 10.74 13.03 -10.41
C PHE A 11 10.98 11.54 -10.16
N VAL A 12 10.65 11.08 -8.95
CA VAL A 12 10.67 9.66 -8.59
C VAL A 12 9.74 8.89 -9.52
N LEU A 13 8.56 9.42 -9.85
CA LEU A 13 7.63 8.74 -10.75
C LEU A 13 8.00 8.83 -12.23
N GLY A 14 9.08 9.57 -12.59
CA GLY A 14 9.51 9.77 -13.97
C GLY A 14 8.56 10.62 -14.82
N ARG A 15 7.49 11.17 -14.22
CA ARG A 15 6.52 12.06 -14.85
C ARG A 15 5.95 13.04 -13.85
N LYS A 16 5.45 14.18 -14.34
CA LYS A 16 4.66 15.11 -13.54
C LYS A 16 3.27 14.52 -13.28
N THR A 17 2.77 14.67 -12.06
CA THR A 17 1.42 14.25 -11.65
C THR A 17 0.59 15.45 -11.20
N PRO A 18 -0.75 15.34 -11.18
CA PRO A 18 -1.60 16.34 -10.56
C PRO A 18 -1.28 16.52 -9.08
N ASN A 19 -1.67 17.67 -8.52
CA ASN A 19 -1.59 17.93 -7.09
C ASN A 19 -2.57 17.01 -6.35
N ILE A 20 -2.06 16.11 -5.52
CA ILE A 20 -2.89 15.14 -4.81
C ILE A 20 -3.90 15.81 -3.87
N HIS A 21 -3.56 16.99 -3.32
CA HIS A 21 -4.43 17.74 -2.40
C HIS A 21 -5.64 18.39 -3.10
N GLU A 22 -5.66 18.44 -4.43
CA GLU A 22 -6.84 18.86 -5.22
C GLU A 22 -7.78 17.67 -5.52
N ILE A 23 -7.30 16.44 -5.32
CA ILE A 23 -8.05 15.21 -5.62
C ILE A 23 -8.52 14.52 -4.33
N TYR A 24 -7.71 14.56 -3.27
CA TYR A 24 -7.98 13.87 -2.01
C TYR A 24 -7.87 14.79 -0.79
N THR A 25 -8.81 14.62 0.14
CA THR A 25 -8.69 15.15 1.51
C THR A 25 -8.02 14.12 2.40
N PHE A 26 -6.97 14.50 3.13
CA PHE A 26 -6.25 13.62 4.04
C PHE A 26 -6.85 13.65 5.44
N GLY A 27 -7.07 12.48 6.01
CA GLY A 27 -7.63 12.29 7.35
C GLY A 27 -6.61 11.74 8.35
N ARG A 28 -7.07 10.87 9.24
CA ARG A 28 -6.26 10.30 10.33
C ARG A 28 -5.10 9.43 9.80
N LYS A 29 -4.03 9.36 10.57
CA LYS A 29 -2.95 8.38 10.38
C LYS A 29 -3.49 6.96 10.59
N LEU A 30 -3.21 6.07 9.66
CA LEU A 30 -3.52 4.63 9.74
C LEU A 30 -2.33 3.82 10.23
N GLY A 31 -1.11 4.20 9.85
CA GLY A 31 0.09 3.45 10.22
C GLY A 31 1.37 4.17 9.82
N GLN A 32 2.51 3.62 10.24
CA GLN A 32 3.84 4.11 9.87
C GLN A 32 4.76 2.94 9.58
N GLY A 33 5.22 2.87 8.32
CA GLY A 33 6.23 1.92 7.89
C GLY A 33 7.62 2.56 7.85
N GLN A 34 8.60 1.76 7.42
CA GLN A 34 10.00 2.18 7.23
C GLN A 34 10.09 3.45 6.34
N PHE A 35 9.43 3.41 5.18
CA PHE A 35 9.57 4.43 4.14
C PHE A 35 8.58 5.59 4.26
N GLY A 36 7.51 5.47 5.03
CA GLY A 36 6.45 6.47 4.99
C GLY A 36 5.37 6.31 6.05
N ILE A 37 4.44 7.25 6.02
CA ILE A 37 3.26 7.26 6.88
C ILE A 37 2.04 7.01 5.99
N THR A 38 1.17 6.10 6.42
CA THR A 38 -0.09 5.82 5.73
C THR A 38 -1.21 6.61 6.41
N TYR A 39 -1.99 7.33 5.61
CA TYR A 39 -3.15 8.10 6.05
C TYR A 39 -4.41 7.56 5.41
N LEU A 40 -5.53 7.70 6.09
CA LEU A 40 -6.83 7.65 5.45
C LEU A 40 -6.95 8.89 4.55
N CYS A 41 -7.47 8.74 3.35
CA CYS A 41 -7.79 9.85 2.48
C CYS A 41 -9.12 9.61 1.76
N THR A 42 -9.79 10.68 1.39
CA THR A 42 -11.11 10.62 0.74
C THR A 42 -11.03 11.34 -0.59
N GLU A 43 -11.40 10.67 -1.68
CA GLU A 43 -11.49 11.29 -3.00
C GLU A 43 -12.60 12.33 -3.01
N ILE A 44 -12.27 13.58 -3.33
CA ILE A 44 -13.18 14.73 -3.17
C ILE A 44 -14.41 14.59 -4.08
N SER A 45 -14.22 14.08 -5.30
CA SER A 45 -15.29 13.98 -6.30
C SER A 45 -16.31 12.88 -6.02
N THR A 46 -15.90 11.80 -5.33
CA THR A 46 -16.74 10.60 -5.14
C THR A 46 -17.10 10.35 -3.68
N GLY A 47 -16.36 10.94 -2.74
CA GLY A 47 -16.48 10.64 -1.31
C GLY A 47 -15.92 9.27 -0.91
N ILE A 48 -15.28 8.54 -1.82
CA ILE A 48 -14.76 7.19 -1.54
C ILE A 48 -13.47 7.30 -0.70
N GLU A 49 -13.40 6.46 0.33
CA GLU A 49 -12.24 6.33 1.21
C GLU A 49 -11.15 5.43 0.60
N TYR A 50 -9.90 5.85 0.78
CA TYR A 50 -8.69 5.18 0.32
C TYR A 50 -7.59 5.28 1.38
N ALA A 51 -6.60 4.40 1.31
CA ALA A 51 -5.36 4.53 2.06
C ALA A 51 -4.30 5.22 1.20
N CYS A 52 -3.59 6.21 1.74
CA CYS A 52 -2.50 6.89 1.05
C CYS A 52 -1.20 6.75 1.82
N LYS A 53 -0.25 5.98 1.28
CA LYS A 53 1.12 5.90 1.78
C LYS A 53 1.92 7.10 1.28
N SER A 54 2.40 7.94 2.19
CA SER A 54 3.20 9.13 1.91
C SER A 54 4.67 8.85 2.24
N ILE A 55 5.50 8.73 1.21
CA ILE A 55 6.93 8.45 1.28
C ILE A 55 7.69 9.77 1.16
N SER A 56 8.43 10.15 2.18
CA SER A 56 9.21 11.39 2.12
C SER A 56 10.41 11.22 1.19
N LYS A 57 10.59 12.13 0.23
CA LYS A 57 11.77 12.14 -0.65
C LYS A 57 13.08 12.32 0.12
N ARG A 58 13.04 12.90 1.32
CA ARG A 58 14.20 12.99 2.22
C ARG A 58 14.68 11.63 2.71
N LYS A 59 13.83 10.59 2.69
CA LYS A 59 14.20 9.21 3.00
C LYS A 59 14.72 8.45 1.77
N LEU A 60 14.58 9.01 0.56
CA LEU A 60 15.02 8.41 -0.69
C LEU A 60 16.39 8.97 -1.08
N ILE A 61 17.39 8.72 -0.22
CA ILE A 61 18.72 9.32 -0.35
C ILE A 61 19.55 8.55 -1.38
N ARG A 62 19.42 7.21 -1.37
CA ARG A 62 20.14 6.33 -2.28
C ARG A 62 19.31 6.08 -3.53
N LYS A 63 20.00 5.82 -4.64
CA LYS A 63 19.36 5.35 -5.87
C LYS A 63 18.52 4.09 -5.63
N GLU A 64 19.01 3.20 -4.77
CA GLU A 64 18.30 1.97 -4.35
C GLU A 64 16.94 2.29 -3.72
N ASP A 65 16.85 3.29 -2.82
CA ASP A 65 15.59 3.68 -2.18
C ASP A 65 14.55 4.16 -3.20
N VAL A 66 15.00 4.94 -4.20
CA VAL A 66 14.16 5.43 -5.30
C VAL A 66 13.65 4.27 -6.16
N GLU A 67 14.53 3.32 -6.50
CA GLU A 67 14.16 2.15 -7.28
C GLU A 67 13.23 1.20 -6.51
N ASP A 68 13.41 1.07 -5.20
CA ASP A 68 12.51 0.26 -4.37
C ASP A 68 11.11 0.90 -4.26
N ALA A 69 11.01 2.22 -4.13
CA ALA A 69 9.71 2.91 -4.17
C ALA A 69 9.01 2.76 -5.54
N ARG A 70 9.76 2.84 -6.65
CA ARG A 70 9.25 2.57 -8.00
C ARG A 70 8.78 1.13 -8.16
N ARG A 71 9.58 0.18 -7.67
CA ARG A 71 9.27 -1.25 -7.73
C ARG A 71 8.01 -1.57 -6.93
N GLU A 72 7.82 -0.96 -5.76
CA GLU A 72 6.59 -1.12 -4.96
C GLU A 72 5.36 -0.75 -5.79
N ILE A 73 5.36 0.43 -6.42
CA ILE A 73 4.26 0.90 -7.28
C ILE A 73 4.03 -0.04 -8.48
N GLN A 74 5.11 -0.49 -9.13
CA GLN A 74 5.04 -1.39 -10.27
C GLN A 74 4.45 -2.76 -9.88
N ILE A 75 4.87 -3.33 -8.75
CA ILE A 75 4.34 -4.59 -8.24
C ILE A 75 2.85 -4.45 -7.94
N MET A 76 2.43 -3.37 -7.27
CA MET A 76 1.01 -3.16 -6.97
C MET A 76 0.16 -3.06 -8.24
N HIS A 77 0.66 -2.39 -9.29
CA HIS A 77 -0.02 -2.38 -10.58
C HIS A 77 -0.07 -3.76 -11.25
N HIS A 78 1.03 -4.52 -11.17
CA HIS A 78 1.13 -5.86 -11.77
C HIS A 78 0.19 -6.88 -11.10
N LEU A 79 -0.05 -6.75 -9.80
CA LEU A 79 -0.94 -7.62 -9.04
C LEU A 79 -2.39 -7.10 -8.93
N ALA A 80 -2.69 -5.94 -9.50
CA ALA A 80 -4.00 -5.30 -9.38
C ALA A 80 -5.12 -6.16 -10.01
N GLY A 81 -6.30 -6.14 -9.40
CA GLY A 81 -7.48 -6.88 -9.87
C GLY A 81 -7.66 -8.27 -9.27
N HIS A 82 -6.67 -8.79 -8.53
CA HIS A 82 -6.83 -10.04 -7.78
C HIS A 82 -7.63 -9.83 -6.49
N LYS A 83 -8.58 -10.74 -6.21
CA LYS A 83 -9.54 -10.63 -5.10
C LYS A 83 -8.89 -10.38 -3.74
N ASN A 84 -7.77 -11.03 -3.45
CA ASN A 84 -7.09 -10.98 -2.15
C ASN A 84 -5.85 -10.09 -2.16
N ILE A 85 -5.69 -9.23 -3.17
CA ILE A 85 -4.62 -8.23 -3.25
C ILE A 85 -5.22 -6.82 -3.12
N VAL A 86 -4.60 -5.98 -2.30
CA VAL A 86 -4.93 -4.56 -2.19
C VAL A 86 -4.66 -3.87 -3.52
N SER A 87 -5.71 -3.29 -4.10
CA SER A 87 -5.60 -2.66 -5.42
C SER A 87 -5.06 -1.22 -5.31
N ILE A 88 -4.08 -0.90 -6.14
CA ILE A 88 -3.61 0.48 -6.33
C ILE A 88 -4.63 1.29 -7.13
N LYS A 89 -4.94 2.49 -6.64
CA LYS A 89 -5.77 3.48 -7.34
C LYS A 89 -4.89 4.41 -8.19
N GLY A 90 -3.74 4.81 -7.67
CA GLY A 90 -2.78 5.64 -8.40
C GLY A 90 -1.59 6.06 -7.56
N ALA A 91 -0.61 6.67 -8.23
CA ALA A 91 0.57 7.25 -7.60
C ALA A 91 0.75 8.71 -8.03
N TYR A 92 1.11 9.56 -7.06
CA TYR A 92 1.26 11.01 -7.20
C TYR A 92 2.57 11.47 -6.55
N GLU A 93 3.05 12.63 -6.93
CA GLU A 93 4.31 13.18 -6.45
C GLU A 93 4.22 14.71 -6.39
N ASP A 94 4.65 15.28 -5.27
CA ASP A 94 4.86 16.73 -5.12
C ASP A 94 6.36 17.02 -4.94
N THR A 95 6.76 18.18 -4.41
CA THR A 95 8.18 18.49 -4.20
C THR A 95 8.82 17.72 -3.03
N LEU A 96 8.03 17.21 -2.08
CA LEU A 96 8.50 16.67 -0.81
C LEU A 96 8.23 15.16 -0.63
N TYR A 97 7.22 14.63 -1.29
CA TYR A 97 6.68 13.29 -1.08
C TYR A 97 6.31 12.58 -2.39
N VAL A 98 6.34 11.25 -2.32
CA VAL A 98 5.65 10.35 -3.24
C VAL A 98 4.46 9.75 -2.51
N TYR A 99 3.31 9.74 -3.15
CA TYR A 99 2.03 9.28 -2.61
C TYR A 99 1.54 8.07 -3.38
N ILE A 100 1.22 6.99 -2.67
CA ILE A 100 0.63 5.78 -3.24
C ILE A 100 -0.77 5.65 -2.67
N VAL A 101 -1.78 5.86 -3.52
CA VAL A 101 -3.20 5.75 -3.15
C VAL A 101 -3.67 4.35 -3.51
N MET A 102 -4.24 3.65 -2.53
CA MET A 102 -4.66 2.26 -2.63
C MET A 102 -6.00 2.05 -1.92
N GLU A 103 -6.65 0.93 -2.21
CA GLU A 103 -7.88 0.50 -1.55
C GLU A 103 -7.75 0.55 -0.01
N PHE A 104 -8.77 1.06 0.65
CA PHE A 104 -8.83 1.09 2.11
C PHE A 104 -9.53 -0.15 2.66
N CYS A 105 -8.79 -0.93 3.47
CA CYS A 105 -9.33 -2.09 4.19
C CYS A 105 -9.81 -1.67 5.59
N SER A 106 -11.13 -1.45 5.73
CA SER A 106 -11.73 -0.88 6.94
C SER A 106 -11.82 -1.86 8.14
N GLY A 107 -11.63 -3.16 7.87
CA GLY A 107 -11.70 -4.25 8.84
C GLY A 107 -10.51 -4.33 9.79
N GLY A 108 -9.43 -3.61 9.50
CA GLY A 108 -8.20 -3.59 10.30
C GLY A 108 -7.30 -4.80 10.05
N GLU A 109 -6.30 -4.98 10.91
CA GLU A 109 -5.31 -6.05 10.80
C GLU A 109 -5.90 -7.40 11.22
N LEU A 110 -5.51 -8.46 10.52
CA LEU A 110 -5.91 -9.83 10.85
C LEU A 110 -5.45 -10.23 12.26
N PHE A 111 -4.26 -9.77 12.67
CA PHE A 111 -3.69 -10.13 13.97
C PHE A 111 -4.55 -9.60 15.13
N ASP A 112 -4.94 -8.32 15.07
CA ASP A 112 -5.83 -7.71 16.05
C ASP A 112 -7.17 -8.45 16.12
N ARG A 113 -7.70 -8.88 14.98
CA ARG A 113 -8.92 -9.69 14.90
C ARG A 113 -8.77 -11.03 15.63
N ILE A 114 -7.66 -11.72 15.41
CA ILE A 114 -7.39 -13.01 16.05
C ILE A 114 -7.32 -12.83 17.57
N ILE A 115 -6.61 -11.80 18.04
CA ILE A 115 -6.50 -11.48 19.48
C ILE A 115 -7.88 -11.18 20.08
N GLN A 116 -8.68 -10.32 19.44
CA GLN A 116 -9.98 -9.90 19.94
C GLN A 116 -10.99 -11.05 20.09
N ARG A 117 -10.91 -12.08 19.23
CA ARG A 117 -11.82 -13.23 19.31
C ARG A 117 -11.46 -14.22 20.41
N GLY A 118 -10.20 -14.26 20.87
CA GLY A 118 -9.71 -15.17 21.91
C GLY A 118 -9.63 -16.64 21.49
N HIS A 119 -10.74 -17.24 21.04
CA HIS A 119 -10.78 -18.62 20.56
C HIS A 119 -10.94 -18.69 19.03
N TYR A 120 -9.94 -19.30 18.39
CA TYR A 120 -9.93 -19.56 16.95
C TYR A 120 -9.81 -21.06 16.69
N SER A 121 -10.88 -21.68 16.17
CA SER A 121 -10.89 -23.12 15.87
C SER A 121 -9.92 -23.45 14.73
N GLU A 122 -9.36 -24.66 14.73
CA GLU A 122 -8.51 -25.16 13.64
C GLU A 122 -9.17 -25.04 12.27
N ARG A 123 -10.48 -25.28 12.18
CA ARG A 123 -11.24 -25.14 10.93
C ARG A 123 -11.14 -23.72 10.35
N LYS A 124 -11.41 -22.70 11.17
CA LYS A 124 -11.28 -21.28 10.76
C LYS A 124 -9.82 -20.94 10.42
N ALA A 125 -8.86 -21.46 11.17
CA ALA A 125 -7.44 -21.25 10.88
C ALA A 125 -7.04 -21.82 9.52
N ALA A 126 -7.54 -23.02 9.17
CA ALA A 126 -7.33 -23.63 7.87
C ALA A 126 -7.97 -22.80 6.74
N GLU A 127 -9.18 -22.27 6.94
CA GLU A 127 -9.86 -21.39 5.97
C GLU A 127 -9.07 -20.09 5.73
N LEU A 128 -8.57 -19.42 6.77
CA LEU A 128 -7.68 -18.26 6.64
C LEU A 128 -6.37 -18.61 5.93
N THR A 129 -5.75 -19.72 6.32
CA THR A 129 -4.48 -20.16 5.75
C THR A 129 -4.62 -20.41 4.25
N LYS A 130 -5.75 -20.96 3.80
CA LYS A 130 -6.05 -21.13 2.38
C LYS A 130 -6.05 -19.80 1.63
N ILE A 131 -6.60 -18.72 2.23
CA ILE A 131 -6.60 -17.39 1.61
C ILE A 131 -5.17 -16.83 1.55
N ILE A 132 -4.42 -16.93 2.64
CA ILE A 132 -3.01 -16.49 2.71
C ILE A 132 -2.17 -17.21 1.65
N VAL A 133 -2.30 -18.53 1.52
CA VAL A 133 -1.59 -19.30 0.49
C VAL A 133 -2.04 -18.92 -0.92
N GLY A 134 -3.32 -18.59 -1.12
CA GLY A 134 -3.80 -18.05 -2.40
C GLY A 134 -3.18 -16.72 -2.79
N VAL A 135 -2.95 -15.81 -1.83
CA VAL A 135 -2.20 -14.57 -2.04
C VAL A 135 -0.76 -14.86 -2.50
N ILE A 136 -0.11 -15.83 -1.84
CA ILE A 136 1.27 -16.24 -2.18
C ILE A 136 1.32 -16.86 -3.58
N GLU A 137 0.36 -17.71 -3.91
CA GLU A 137 0.22 -18.32 -5.24
C GLU A 137 0.08 -17.25 -6.32
N VAL A 138 -0.79 -16.26 -6.13
CA VAL A 138 -0.96 -15.13 -7.07
C VAL A 138 0.38 -14.41 -7.27
N CYS A 139 1.04 -14.00 -6.20
CA CYS A 139 2.33 -13.33 -6.27
C CYS A 139 3.35 -14.17 -7.06
N HIS A 140 3.51 -15.44 -6.68
CA HIS A 140 4.50 -16.33 -7.28
C HIS A 140 4.20 -16.64 -8.75
N SER A 141 2.93 -16.83 -9.12
CA SER A 141 2.52 -17.07 -10.51
C SER A 141 2.85 -15.91 -11.44
N LEU A 142 2.98 -14.70 -10.87
CA LEU A 142 3.30 -13.46 -11.56
C LEU A 142 4.78 -13.04 -11.41
N GLY A 143 5.63 -13.93 -10.87
CA GLY A 143 7.06 -13.72 -10.70
C GLY A 143 7.44 -12.76 -9.55
N VAL A 144 6.50 -12.48 -8.65
CA VAL A 144 6.70 -11.59 -7.49
C VAL A 144 6.88 -12.42 -6.22
N MET A 145 7.89 -12.07 -5.43
CA MET A 145 8.05 -12.60 -4.07
C MET A 145 7.68 -11.49 -3.08
N HIS A 146 6.71 -11.72 -2.20
CA HIS A 146 6.22 -10.70 -1.26
C HIS A 146 7.29 -10.23 -0.26
N ARG A 147 8.13 -11.16 0.23
CA ARG A 147 9.27 -10.96 1.15
C ARG A 147 8.96 -10.39 2.55
N ASP A 148 7.77 -9.85 2.79
CA ASP A 148 7.35 -9.35 4.11
C ASP A 148 6.02 -9.99 4.54
N LEU A 149 5.91 -11.32 4.47
CA LEU A 149 4.68 -12.00 4.91
C LEU A 149 4.63 -12.04 6.43
N LYS A 150 3.72 -11.25 7.01
CA LYS A 150 3.46 -11.20 8.44
C LYS A 150 2.00 -10.78 8.70
N PRO A 151 1.41 -11.13 9.86
CA PRO A 151 0.00 -10.86 10.14
C PRO A 151 -0.44 -9.41 9.93
N GLU A 152 0.43 -8.44 10.19
CA GLU A 152 0.20 -6.99 10.08
C GLU A 152 0.00 -6.53 8.62
N ASN A 153 0.53 -7.30 7.66
CA ASN A 153 0.36 -7.02 6.23
C ASN A 153 -0.88 -7.70 5.62
N PHE A 154 -1.69 -8.37 6.44
CA PHE A 154 -2.99 -8.90 6.02
C PHE A 154 -4.12 -8.09 6.65
N LEU A 155 -4.86 -7.40 5.81
CA LEU A 155 -5.94 -6.50 6.20
C LEU A 155 -7.30 -7.08 5.82
N LEU A 156 -8.30 -6.86 6.66
CA LEU A 156 -9.69 -7.22 6.37
C LEU A 156 -10.38 -6.05 5.68
N VAL A 157 -11.08 -6.30 4.57
CA VAL A 157 -11.89 -5.26 3.92
C VAL A 157 -13.02 -4.82 4.84
N ASN A 158 -13.70 -5.80 5.46
CA ASN A 158 -14.88 -5.60 6.28
C ASN A 158 -14.67 -6.10 7.71
N LYS A 159 -15.21 -5.36 8.68
CA LYS A 159 -15.16 -5.76 10.10
C LYS A 159 -15.99 -7.01 10.40
N ASP A 160 -16.98 -7.34 9.58
CA ASP A 160 -17.90 -8.44 9.90
C ASP A 160 -17.57 -9.73 9.13
N ASP A 161 -16.58 -9.69 8.24
CA ASP A 161 -16.17 -10.83 7.40
C ASP A 161 -14.70 -11.17 7.64
N ASP A 162 -14.46 -12.20 8.46
CA ASP A 162 -13.13 -12.72 8.77
C ASP A 162 -12.38 -13.26 7.52
N PHE A 163 -13.08 -13.51 6.41
CA PHE A 163 -12.51 -14.04 5.17
C PHE A 163 -12.34 -12.98 4.08
N SER A 164 -12.66 -11.72 4.37
CA SER A 164 -12.45 -10.57 3.49
C SER A 164 -10.98 -10.10 3.43
N LEU A 165 -10.05 -11.06 3.50
CA LEU A 165 -8.62 -10.79 3.68
C LEU A 165 -7.97 -10.31 2.38
N LYS A 166 -7.14 -9.27 2.48
CA LYS A 166 -6.26 -8.78 1.43
C LYS A 166 -4.85 -8.55 1.96
N ALA A 167 -3.86 -8.73 1.09
CA ALA A 167 -2.47 -8.29 1.30
C ALA A 167 -2.12 -7.14 0.37
#